data_AF-A7TAX3-F1
#
_entry.id   AF-A7TAX3-F1
#
_cell.length_a   1.000
_cell.length_b   1.000
_cell.length_c   1.000
_cell.angle_alpha   90.00
_cell.angle_beta   90.00
_cell.angle_gamma   90.00
#
_symmetry.space_group_name_H-M   'P 1'
#
loop_
_entity.id
_entity.type
_entity.pdbx_description
1 polymer ?
#
loop_
_entity_poly.entity_id
_entity_poly.type
_entity_poly.pdbx_seq_one_letter_code
_entity_poly.pdbx_strand_id
1 'polypeptide(L)'
;LQPGSVLHSDDWGAYRNITAHAPNVSSHRVVVHKDYFVDPVTGVNTQEIESTWARVKRMVKSKKGIPTADLQSHLDEVMWRQW
;
A
#
# COMPACT_ATOMS: atom_id res chain seq x y z
N LEU A 1 9.57 -6.20 -8.46
CA LEU A 1 10.54 -5.97 -7.37
C LEU A 1 11.88 -6.56 -7.77
N GLN A 2 12.93 -5.74 -7.75
CA GLN A 2 14.28 -6.23 -8.04
C GLN A 2 14.75 -7.16 -6.90
N PRO A 3 15.52 -8.22 -7.18
CA PRO A 3 16.13 -9.03 -6.14
C PRO A 3 16.89 -8.16 -5.14
N GLY A 4 16.70 -8.41 -3.85
CA GLY A 4 17.36 -7.62 -2.80
C GLY A 4 16.55 -6.43 -2.29
N SER A 5 15.36 -6.16 -2.84
CA SER A 5 14.52 -5.03 -2.43
C SER A 5 14.17 -5.07 -0.94
N VAL A 6 14.15 -3.90 -0.30
CA VAL A 6 13.58 -3.72 1.05
C VAL A 6 12.15 -3.26 0.90
N LEU A 7 11.22 -3.97 1.51
CA LEU A 7 9.81 -3.60 1.52
C LEU A 7 9.48 -2.82 2.81
N HIS A 8 8.78 -1.71 2.68
CA HIS A 8 8.23 -0.96 3.80
C HIS A 8 6.69 -1.00 3.76
N SER A 9 6.05 -1.28 4.90
CA SER A 9 4.58 -1.24 5.04
C SER A 9 4.16 -0.64 6.38
N ASP A 10 2.86 -0.42 6.54
CA ASP A 10 2.24 -0.20 7.85
C ASP A 10 2.27 -1.48 8.72
N ASP A 11 1.73 -1.40 9.94
CA ASP A 11 1.68 -2.49 10.91
C ASP A 11 0.48 -3.44 10.75
N TRP A 12 -0.17 -3.44 9.58
CA TRP A 12 -1.31 -4.30 9.35
C TRP A 12 -0.91 -5.78 9.40
N GLY A 13 -1.61 -6.55 10.25
CA GLY A 13 -1.27 -7.95 10.54
C GLY A 13 -1.24 -8.88 9.33
N ALA A 14 -1.91 -8.53 8.23
CA ALA A 14 -1.87 -9.28 6.97
C ALA A 14 -0.47 -9.33 6.34
N TYR A 15 0.40 -8.35 6.63
CA TYR A 15 1.74 -8.27 6.05
C TYR A 15 2.81 -9.07 6.81
N ARG A 16 2.49 -9.69 7.95
CA ARG A 16 3.48 -10.41 8.78
C ARG A 16 4.26 -11.50 8.06
N ASN A 17 3.67 -12.12 7.02
CA ASN A 17 4.29 -13.20 6.25
C ASN A 17 4.60 -12.79 4.79
N ILE A 18 4.72 -11.49 4.51
CA ILE A 18 4.85 -11.00 3.13
C ILE A 18 6.11 -11.50 2.43
N THR A 19 7.20 -11.74 3.16
CA THR A 19 8.45 -12.29 2.61
C THR A 19 8.27 -13.71 2.05
N ALA A 20 7.34 -14.50 2.59
CA ALA A 20 7.00 -15.81 2.03
C ALA A 20 6.27 -15.72 0.69
N HIS A 21 5.65 -14.57 0.38
CA HIS A 21 4.89 -14.33 -0.83
C HIS A 21 5.60 -13.39 -1.83
N ALA A 22 6.72 -12.79 -1.42
CA ALA A 22 7.50 -11.85 -2.22
C ALA A 22 8.98 -12.29 -2.26
N PRO A 23 9.34 -13.30 -3.07
CA PRO A 23 10.66 -13.95 -3.04
C PRO A 23 11.83 -13.02 -3.41
N ASN A 24 11.55 -11.88 -4.05
CA ASN A 24 12.57 -10.89 -4.40
C ASN A 24 12.84 -9.85 -3.30
N VAL A 25 12.12 -9.92 -2.16
CA VAL A 25 12.27 -9.02 -1.01
C VAL A 25 13.30 -9.62 -0.05
N SER A 26 14.38 -8.87 0.22
CA SER A 26 15.42 -9.28 1.17
C SER A 26 15.04 -9.05 2.63
N SER A 27 14.24 -8.00 2.88
CA SER A 27 13.77 -7.65 4.22
C SER A 27 12.46 -6.88 4.15
N HIS A 28 11.65 -7.04 5.19
CA HIS A 28 10.41 -6.31 5.39
C HIS A 28 10.52 -5.45 6.65
N ARG A 29 10.27 -4.16 6.52
CA ARG A 29 10.29 -3.16 7.58
C ARG A 29 8.87 -2.60 7.77
N VAL A 30 8.52 -2.33 9.02
CA VAL A 30 7.18 -1.90 9.41
C VAL A 30 7.24 -0.50 10.01
N VAL A 31 6.36 0.38 9.56
CA VAL A 31 6.15 1.72 10.14
C VAL A 31 4.91 1.68 11.01
N VAL A 32 5.11 1.78 12.33
CA VAL A 32 4.02 1.73 13.32
C VAL A 32 3.45 3.13 13.54
N HIS A 33 2.33 3.44 12.89
CA HIS A 33 1.72 4.77 12.89
C HIS A 33 1.17 5.19 14.25
N LYS A 34 0.92 4.21 15.13
CA LYS A 34 0.53 4.47 16.53
C LYS A 34 1.64 5.16 17.32
N ASP A 35 2.89 4.82 17.03
CA ASP A 35 4.04 5.32 17.78
C ASP A 35 4.63 6.55 17.09
N TYR A 36 4.83 6.48 15.78
CA TYR A 36 5.39 7.57 14.98
C TYR A 36 4.77 7.63 13.58
N PHE A 37 4.38 8.84 13.17
CA PHE A 37 3.89 9.10 11.81
C PHE A 37 5.00 9.05 10.75
N VAL A 38 6.23 9.37 11.16
CA VAL A 38 7.46 9.21 10.39
C VAL A 38 8.45 8.52 11.32
N ASP A 39 9.07 7.44 10.89
CA ASP A 39 10.08 6.74 11.69
C ASP A 39 11.24 7.71 12.03
N PRO A 40 11.52 7.96 13.32
CA PRO A 40 12.52 8.96 13.72
C PRO A 40 13.97 8.52 13.45
N VAL A 41 14.22 7.24 13.22
CA VAL A 41 15.55 6.69 12.93
C VAL A 41 15.79 6.65 11.42
N THR A 42 14.82 6.16 10.66
CA THR A 42 14.98 5.92 9.21
C THR A 42 14.39 7.02 8.33
N GLY A 43 13.51 7.88 8.88
CA GLY A 43 12.77 8.89 8.14
C GLY A 43 11.66 8.31 7.24
N VAL A 44 11.45 7.00 7.24
CA VAL A 44 10.47 6.35 6.37
C VAL A 44 9.05 6.55 6.88
N ASN A 45 8.11 6.70 5.95
CA ASN A 45 6.68 6.76 6.19
C ASN A 45 5.93 6.10 5.01
N THR A 46 4.64 5.82 5.19
CA THR A 46 3.76 5.24 4.15
C THR A 46 2.72 6.23 3.63
N GLN A 47 2.96 7.53 3.81
CA GLN A 47 1.99 8.60 3.51
C GLN A 47 1.59 8.66 2.03
N GLU A 48 2.53 8.45 1.12
CA GLU A 48 2.26 8.50 -0.31
C GLU A 48 1.25 7.42 -0.72
N ILE A 49 1.49 6.18 -0.28
CA ILE A 49 0.62 5.06 -0.61
C ILE A 49 -0.73 5.17 0.11
N GLU A 50 -0.75 5.62 1.36
CA GLU A 50 -1.99 5.89 2.11
C GLU A 50 -2.86 6.97 1.47
N SER A 51 -2.24 8.07 1.04
CA SER A 51 -2.91 9.17 0.34
C SER A 51 -3.46 8.71 -1.01
N THR A 52 -2.70 7.90 -1.75
CA THR A 52 -3.12 7.30 -3.01
C THR A 52 -4.37 6.42 -2.80
N TRP A 53 -4.34 5.52 -1.81
CA TRP A 53 -5.50 4.69 -1.47
C TRP A 53 -6.69 5.50 -0.98
N ALA A 54 -6.47 6.60 -0.25
CA ALA A 54 -7.54 7.50 0.17
C ALA A 54 -8.28 8.11 -1.03
N ARG A 55 -7.55 8.50 -2.09
CA ARG A 55 -8.13 9.01 -3.34
C ARG A 55 -8.92 7.93 -4.08
N VAL A 56 -8.37 6.72 -4.21
CA VAL A 56 -9.07 5.57 -4.81
C VAL A 56 -10.38 5.29 -4.06
N LYS A 57 -10.31 5.15 -2.73
CA LYS A 57 -11.48 4.89 -1.88
C LYS A 57 -12.54 5.98 -2.00
N ARG A 58 -12.14 7.25 -2.14
CA ARG A 58 -13.07 8.37 -2.34
C ARG A 58 -13.88 8.21 -3.63
N MET A 59 -13.25 7.83 -4.73
CA MET A 59 -13.92 7.57 -6.02
C MET A 59 -14.93 6.41 -5.90
N VAL A 60 -14.53 5.31 -5.26
CA VAL A 60 -15.41 4.16 -5.04
C VAL A 60 -16.62 4.56 -4.20
N LYS A 61 -16.41 5.33 -3.12
CA LYS A 61 -17.48 5.81 -2.25
C LYS A 61 -18.41 6.81 -2.95
N SER A 62 -17.92 7.68 -3.83
CA SER A 62 -18.78 8.61 -4.58
C SER A 62 -19.73 7.89 -5.54
N LYS A 63 -19.38 6.67 -5.97
CA LYS A 63 -20.24 5.79 -6.77
C LYS A 63 -21.23 4.96 -5.93
N LYS A 64 -21.20 5.10 -4.60
CA LYS A 64 -21.94 4.27 -3.62
C LYS A 64 -21.57 2.78 -3.68
N GLY A 65 -20.32 2.50 -4.02
CA GLY A 65 -19.84 1.15 -4.26
C GLY A 65 -19.68 0.86 -5.75
N ILE A 66 -18.95 -0.22 -6.05
CA ILE A 66 -18.72 -0.71 -7.40
C ILE A 66 -18.95 -2.23 -7.32
N PRO A 67 -19.64 -2.85 -8.30
CA PRO A 67 -19.75 -4.29 -8.36
C PRO A 67 -18.36 -4.94 -8.33
N THR A 68 -18.19 -6.04 -7.59
CA THR A 68 -16.89 -6.71 -7.48
C THR A 68 -16.31 -7.10 -8.84
N ALA A 69 -17.17 -7.47 -9.80
CA ALA A 69 -16.78 -7.77 -11.18
C ALA A 69 -16.10 -6.59 -11.90
N ASP A 70 -16.45 -5.36 -11.53
CA ASP A 70 -15.94 -4.12 -12.14
C ASP A 70 -14.83 -3.46 -11.31
N LEU A 71 -14.47 -4.03 -10.15
CA LEU A 71 -13.48 -3.43 -9.26
C LEU A 71 -12.11 -3.37 -9.93
N GLN A 72 -11.69 -4.45 -10.60
CA GLN A 72 -10.37 -4.51 -11.24
C GLN A 72 -10.23 -3.44 -12.34
N SER A 73 -11.22 -3.32 -13.23
CA SER A 73 -11.18 -2.32 -14.31
C SER A 73 -11.15 -0.89 -13.78
N HIS A 74 -11.83 -0.61 -12.66
CA HIS A 74 -11.74 0.69 -12.01
C HIS A 74 -10.37 0.94 -11.36
N LEU A 75 -9.75 -0.08 -10.77
CA LEU A 75 -8.39 0.05 -10.24
C LEU A 75 -7.41 0.30 -11.38
N ASP A 76 -7.49 -0.46 -12.48
CA ASP A 76 -6.62 -0.30 -13.65
C ASP A 76 -6.72 1.11 -14.25
N GLU A 77 -7.93 1.62 -14.42
CA GLU A 77 -8.16 2.99 -14.92
C GLU A 77 -7.58 4.06 -13.99
N VAL A 78 -7.69 3.86 -12.67
CA VAL A 78 -7.12 4.80 -11.70
C VAL A 78 -5.59 4.76 -11.73
N MET A 79 -5.00 3.58 -11.82
CA MET A 79 -3.56 3.41 -11.92
C MET A 79 -3.04 4.06 -13.21
N TRP A 80 -3.67 3.77 -14.36
CA TRP A 80 -3.30 4.36 -15.65
C TRP A 80 -3.34 5.89 -15.69
N ARG A 81 -4.32 6.52 -15.03
CA ARG A 81 -4.46 7.99 -15.05
C ARG A 81 -3.55 8.72 -14.06
N GLN A 82 -3.03 8.03 -13.06
CA GLN A 82 -2.29 8.65 -11.96
C GLN A 82 -0.80 8.31 -11.95
N TRP A 83 -0.36 7.38 -12.79
CA TRP A 83 1.01 6.89 -12.93
C TRP A 83 1.44 7.01 -14.39
#